data_AF-A0A418ZS22-F1
#
_entry.id   AF-A0A418ZS22-F1
#
_cell.length_a   1.000
_cell.length_b   1.000
_cell.length_c   1.000
_cell.angle_alpha   90.00
_cell.angle_beta   90.00
_cell.angle_gamma   90.00
#
_symmetry.space_group_name_H-M   'P 1'
#
loop_
_entity.id
_entity.type
_entity.pdbx_description
1 polymer ?
#
loop_
_entity_poly.entity_id
_entity_poly.type
_entity_poly.pdbx_seq_one_letter_code
_entity_poly.pdbx_strand_id
1 'polypeptide(L)'
;MDGKGRCLDNIFIEHLWRSLKYECVYLHAWETVSQARTGIGRWITFYNHQRPHAAHGGQPPAVVYFRTIETDQQVQAVAYINRISVQEAGSSSFLGAISTISAFRSRMRHLA
;
A
#
# COMPACT_ATOMS: atom_id res chain seq x y z
N MET A 1 -15.40 -17.35 -14.21
CA MET A 1 -14.89 -16.03 -14.65
C MET A 1 -15.52 -15.02 -13.73
N ASP A 2 -14.83 -14.73 -12.63
CA ASP A 2 -15.51 -14.33 -11.40
C ASP A 2 -15.51 -12.81 -11.34
N GLY A 3 -16.66 -12.19 -11.57
CA GLY A 3 -16.84 -10.74 -11.68
C GLY A 3 -16.64 -9.95 -10.38
N LYS A 4 -16.05 -10.55 -9.34
CA LYS A 4 -15.77 -9.89 -8.06
C LYS A 4 -14.51 -9.03 -8.21
N GLY A 5 -14.68 -7.71 -8.22
CA GLY A 5 -13.58 -6.72 -8.24
C GLY A 5 -13.54 -5.85 -9.48
N ARG A 6 -13.93 -6.37 -10.65
CA ARG A 6 -13.85 -5.62 -11.92
C ARG A 6 -14.72 -4.36 -11.94
N CYS A 7 -15.86 -4.35 -11.26
CA CYS A 7 -16.72 -3.16 -11.22
C CYS A 7 -16.07 -2.01 -10.45
N LEU A 8 -15.36 -2.29 -9.36
CA LEU A 8 -14.66 -1.27 -8.57
C LEU A 8 -13.48 -0.72 -9.36
N ASP A 9 -12.66 -1.61 -9.93
CA ASP A 9 -11.53 -1.20 -10.79
C ASP A 9 -12.00 -0.34 -11.96
N ASN A 10 -13.12 -0.73 -12.58
CA ASN A 10 -13.71 0.02 -13.70
C ASN A 10 -14.20 1.40 -13.27
N ILE A 11 -14.89 1.53 -12.13
CA ILE A 11 -15.37 2.82 -11.61
C ILE A 11 -14.18 3.74 -11.28
N PHE A 12 -13.12 3.23 -10.66
CA PHE A 12 -11.93 4.03 -10.36
C PHE A 12 -11.24 4.52 -11.63
N ILE A 13 -11.06 3.63 -12.61
CA ILE A 13 -10.47 3.97 -13.91
C ILE A 13 -11.33 5.02 -14.62
N GLU A 14 -12.66 4.86 -14.64
CA GLU A 14 -13.58 5.83 -15.24
C GLU A 14 -13.50 7.22 -14.59
N HIS A 15 -13.45 7.28 -13.26
CA HIS A 15 -13.31 8.54 -12.52
C HIS A 15 -11.97 9.23 -12.80
N LEU A 16 -10.88 8.46 -12.87
CA LEU A 16 -9.56 8.96 -13.25
C LEU A 16 -9.59 9.55 -14.65
N TRP A 17 -10.09 8.82 -15.63
CA TRP A 17 -10.17 9.26 -17.03
C TRP A 17 -11.07 10.47 -17.22
N ARG A 18 -12.17 10.57 -16.47
CA ARG A 18 -13.01 11.76 -16.48
C ARG A 18 -12.21 12.97 -16.01
N SER A 19 -11.54 12.88 -14.85
CA SER A 19 -10.73 13.97 -14.30
C SER A 19 -9.61 14.39 -15.27
N LEU A 20 -8.88 13.43 -15.84
CA LEU A 20 -7.78 13.69 -16.78
C LEU A 20 -8.26 14.48 -18.01
N LYS A 21 -9.40 14.08 -18.58
CA LYS A 21 -9.93 14.76 -19.77
C LYS A 21 -10.31 16.20 -19.49
N TYR A 22 -11.05 16.45 -18.41
CA TYR A 22 -11.55 17.79 -18.12
C TYR A 22 -10.50 18.73 -17.51
N GLU A 23 -9.54 18.21 -16.75
CA GLU A 23 -8.56 19.02 -16.04
C GLU A 23 -7.23 19.17 -16.81
N CYS A 24 -6.95 18.28 -17.77
CA CYS A 24 -5.71 18.32 -18.55
C CYS A 24 -6.01 18.39 -20.05
N VAL A 25 -6.62 17.35 -20.62
CA VAL A 25 -6.67 17.22 -22.09
C VAL A 25 -7.50 18.32 -22.76
N TYR A 26 -8.66 18.68 -22.21
CA TYR A 26 -9.56 19.66 -22.83
C TYR A 26 -9.14 21.11 -22.59
N LEU A 27 -8.31 21.38 -21.57
CA LEU A 27 -7.85 22.72 -21.26
C LEU A 27 -6.62 23.14 -22.07
N HIS A 28 -5.98 22.21 -22.77
CA HIS A 28 -4.72 22.47 -23.45
C HIS A 28 -4.79 22.10 -24.93
N ALA A 29 -4.39 23.03 -25.80
CA ALA A 29 -4.17 22.78 -27.21
C ALA A 29 -2.71 22.37 -27.42
N TRP A 30 -2.45 21.07 -27.53
CA TRP A 30 -1.10 20.54 -27.68
C TRP A 30 -0.67 20.53 -29.14
N GLU A 31 0.46 21.16 -29.43
CA GLU A 31 1.01 21.22 -30.79
C GLU A 31 1.74 19.91 -31.14
N THR A 32 2.26 19.20 -30.14
CA THR A 32 3.02 17.96 -30.35
C THR A 32 2.68 16.87 -29.35
N VAL A 33 2.86 15.61 -29.76
CA VAL A 33 2.71 14.42 -28.90
C VAL A 33 3.72 14.42 -27.74
N SER A 34 4.87 15.07 -27.88
CA SER A 34 5.87 15.16 -26.81
C SER A 34 5.41 16.07 -25.67
N GLN A 35 4.88 17.25 -26.02
CA GLN A 35 4.23 18.15 -25.06
C GLN A 35 3.06 17.45 -24.38
N ALA A 36 2.28 16.68 -25.15
CA ALA A 36 1.18 15.90 -24.64
C ALA A 36 1.57 14.91 -23.54
N ARG A 37 2.57 14.07 -23.83
CA ARG A 37 3.07 13.09 -22.87
C ARG A 37 3.61 13.76 -21.61
N THR A 38 4.29 14.88 -21.76
CA THR A 38 4.82 15.66 -20.62
C THR A 38 3.69 16.24 -19.78
N GLY A 39 2.65 16.80 -20.40
CA GLY A 39 1.48 17.37 -19.73
C GLY A 39 0.67 16.32 -18.96
N ILE A 40 0.33 15.20 -19.61
CA ILE A 40 -0.32 14.05 -18.95
C ILE A 40 0.55 13.53 -17.80
N GLY A 41 1.87 13.37 -18.01
CA GLY A 41 2.77 12.86 -16.98
C GLY A 41 2.80 13.74 -15.72
N ARG A 42 2.83 15.07 -15.91
CA ARG A 42 2.71 16.03 -14.81
C ARG A 42 1.37 15.91 -14.09
N TRP A 43 0.27 15.80 -14.84
CA TRP A 43 -1.07 15.65 -14.26
C TRP A 43 -1.20 14.34 -13.47
N ILE A 44 -0.68 13.21 -13.98
CA ILE A 44 -0.68 11.92 -13.26
C ILE A 44 0.13 12.03 -11.96
N THR A 45 1.28 12.69 -12.00
CA THR A 45 2.12 12.89 -10.81
C THR A 45 1.37 13.70 -9.76
N PHE A 46 0.72 14.79 -10.17
CA PHE A 46 -0.14 15.60 -9.30
C PHE A 46 -1.29 14.77 -8.71
N TYR A 47 -2.00 14.02 -9.55
CA TYR A 47 -3.13 13.18 -9.13
C TYR A 47 -2.72 12.17 -8.06
N ASN A 48 -1.60 11.46 -8.26
CA ASN A 48 -1.16 10.39 -7.35
C ASN A 48 -0.54 10.90 -6.04
N HIS A 49 0.19 12.02 -6.08
CA HIS A 49 1.02 12.45 -4.95
C HIS A 49 0.54 13.71 -4.23
N GLN A 50 -0.32 14.51 -4.84
CA GLN A 50 -0.67 15.84 -4.32
C GLN A 50 -2.18 16.06 -4.20
N ARG A 51 -3.00 15.41 -5.04
CA ARG A 51 -4.45 15.59 -5.02
C ARG A 51 -5.04 15.03 -3.72
N PRO A 52 -5.76 15.84 -2.92
CA PRO A 52 -6.44 15.34 -1.73
C PRO A 52 -7.73 14.62 -2.13
N HIS A 53 -7.95 13.41 -1.59
CA HIS A 53 -9.17 12.64 -1.81
C HIS A 53 -9.98 12.51 -0.52
N ALA A 54 -11.23 12.99 -0.52
CA ALA A 54 -12.11 12.91 0.66
C ALA A 54 -12.34 11.46 1.12
N ALA A 55 -12.48 10.52 0.18
CA ALA A 55 -12.60 9.09 0.47
C ALA A 55 -11.38 8.51 1.22
N HIS A 56 -10.23 9.17 1.14
CA HIS A 56 -8.97 8.79 1.78
C HIS A 56 -8.64 9.67 2.99
N GLY A 57 -9.61 10.38 3.56
CA GLY A 57 -9.36 11.32 4.66
C GLY A 57 -8.45 12.49 4.25
N GLY A 58 -8.52 12.91 2.98
CA GLY A 58 -7.70 13.98 2.42
C GLY A 58 -6.32 13.53 1.94
N GLN A 59 -5.97 12.25 2.05
CA GLN A 59 -4.67 11.75 1.62
C GLN A 59 -4.61 11.46 0.10
N PRO A 60 -3.45 11.66 -0.54
CA PRO A 60 -3.24 11.27 -1.93
C PRO A 60 -3.28 9.76 -2.14
N PRO A 61 -3.65 9.28 -3.34
CA PRO A 61 -3.73 7.85 -3.65
C PRO A 61 -2.45 7.07 -3.38
N ALA A 62 -1.28 7.67 -3.66
CA ALA A 62 0.00 7.03 -3.43
C ALA A 62 0.22 6.69 -1.94
N VAL A 63 -0.14 7.60 -1.03
CA VAL A 63 0.03 7.40 0.42
C VAL A 63 -0.82 6.22 0.91
N VAL A 64 -2.06 6.14 0.45
CA VAL A 64 -2.96 5.03 0.81
C VAL A 64 -2.44 3.71 0.26
N TYR A 65 -2.01 3.70 -1.00
CA TYR A 65 -1.49 2.49 -1.65
C TYR A 65 -0.27 1.92 -0.92
N PHE A 66 0.74 2.75 -0.62
CA PHE A 66 1.93 2.31 0.08
C PHE A 66 1.64 1.82 1.50
N ARG A 67 0.74 2.50 2.23
CA ARG A 67 0.30 2.06 3.56
C ARG A 67 -0.36 0.67 3.53
N THR A 68 -1.19 0.40 2.52
CA THR A 68 -1.84 -0.91 2.38
C THR A 68 -0.79 -2.01 2.16
N ILE A 69 0.20 -1.78 1.30
CA ILE A 69 1.29 -2.76 1.05
C ILE A 69 2.07 -3.05 2.32
N GLU A 70 2.47 -2.02 3.07
CA GLU A 70 3.21 -2.20 4.33
C GLU A 70 2.40 -2.99 5.36
N THR A 71 1.09 -2.71 5.45
CA THR A 71 0.19 -3.43 6.35
C THR A 71 0.07 -4.90 5.94
N ASP A 72 -0.12 -5.18 4.66
CA ASP A 72 -0.22 -6.55 4.15
C ASP A 72 1.08 -7.34 4.38
N GLN A 73 2.24 -6.71 4.19
CA GLN A 73 3.53 -7.31 4.50
C GLN A 73 3.68 -7.62 5.99
N GLN A 74 3.27 -6.72 6.88
CA GLN A 74 3.29 -6.95 8.32
C GLN A 74 2.36 -8.10 8.72
N VAL A 75 1.14 -8.15 8.16
CA VAL A 75 0.18 -9.24 8.40
C VAL A 75 0.75 -10.57 7.92
N GLN A 76 1.38 -10.61 6.75
CA GLN A 76 2.04 -11.81 6.23
C GLN A 76 3.23 -12.25 7.10
N ALA A 77 4.04 -11.31 7.58
CA ALA A 77 5.16 -11.60 8.47
C ALA A 77 4.68 -12.18 9.82
N VAL A 78 3.63 -11.61 10.41
CA VAL A 78 3.02 -12.14 11.66
C VAL A 78 2.42 -13.52 11.42
N ALA A 79 1.73 -13.74 10.30
CA ALA A 79 1.20 -15.05 9.94
C ALA A 79 2.31 -16.10 9.78
N TYR A 80 3.44 -15.73 9.19
CA TYR A 80 4.62 -16.58 9.04
C TYR A 80 5.24 -16.94 10.41
N ILE A 81 5.45 -15.96 11.29
CA ILE A 81 5.99 -16.18 12.64
C ILE A 81 5.06 -17.11 13.44
N ASN A 82 3.75 -16.84 13.43
CA ASN A 82 2.77 -17.69 14.12
C ASN A 82 2.79 -19.12 13.58
N ARG A 83 2.96 -19.31 12.26
CA ARG A 83 3.08 -20.63 11.66
C ARG A 83 4.33 -21.38 12.13
N ILE A 84 5.48 -20.71 12.26
CA ILE A 84 6.71 -21.31 12.79
C ILE A 84 6.52 -21.72 14.26
N SER A 85 5.95 -20.84 15.09
CA SER A 85 5.72 -21.12 16.51
C SER A 85 4.77 -22.31 16.71
N VAL A 86 3.78 -22.49 15.84
CA VAL A 86 2.87 -23.66 15.86
C VAL A 86 3.58 -24.95 15.45
N GLN A 87 4.56 -24.89 14.53
CA GLN A 87 5.33 -26.06 14.11
C GLN A 87 6.36 -26.50 15.17
N GLU A 88 6.98 -25.56 15.88
CA GLU A 88 7.96 -25.88 16.92
C GLU A 88 7.31 -26.36 18.23
N ALA A 89 6.06 -26.00 18.51
CA ALA A 89 5.32 -26.43 19.71
C ALA A 89 5.03 -27.94 19.77
N GLY A 90 5.26 -28.67 18.68
CA GLY A 90 5.23 -30.14 18.63
C GLY A 90 6.56 -30.83 19.01
N SER A 91 7.61 -30.07 19.33
CA SER A 91 8.94 -30.61 19.66
C SER A 91 9.33 -30.31 21.11
N SER A 92 9.77 -31.33 21.86
CA SER A 92 10.01 -31.26 23.32
C SER A 92 11.16 -30.34 23.77
N SER A 93 11.75 -29.58 22.85
CA SER A 93 12.76 -28.53 23.08
C SER A 93 12.18 -27.20 23.58
N PHE A 94 10.85 -27.08 23.70
CA PHE A 94 10.13 -25.81 23.88
C PHE A 94 10.37 -25.08 25.22
N LEU A 95 10.71 -25.79 26.30
CA LEU A 95 10.99 -25.14 27.58
C LEU A 95 12.36 -24.42 27.59
N GLY A 96 13.29 -24.81 26.72
CA GLY A 96 14.60 -24.16 26.61
C GLY A 96 14.54 -22.81 25.88
N ALA A 97 13.71 -22.69 24.84
CA ALA A 97 13.64 -21.49 24.00
C ALA A 97 12.87 -20.32 24.66
N ILE A 98 11.82 -20.61 25.43
CA ILE A 98 11.06 -19.59 26.17
C ILE A 98 11.93 -18.94 27.26
N SER A 99 12.82 -19.71 27.90
CA SER A 99 13.81 -19.19 28.85
C SER A 99 14.72 -18.13 28.20
N THR A 100 15.24 -18.42 27.00
CA THR A 100 16.14 -17.54 26.25
C THR A 100 15.47 -16.26 25.74
N ILE A 101 14.21 -16.33 25.29
CA ILE A 101 13.45 -15.15 24.83
C ILE A 101 13.06 -14.25 26.01
N SER A 102 12.73 -14.82 27.17
CA SER A 102 12.46 -14.05 28.39
C SER A 102 13.71 -13.29 28.87
N ALA A 103 14.89 -13.92 28.78
CA ALA A 103 16.17 -13.33 29.14
C ALA A 103 16.56 -12.17 28.20
N PHE A 104 16.30 -12.31 26.90
CA PHE A 104 16.52 -11.25 25.92
C PHE A 104 15.62 -10.03 26.15
N ARG A 105 14.34 -10.26 26.46
CA ARG A 105 13.36 -9.19 26.77
C ARG A 105 13.64 -8.49 28.11
N SER A 106 14.25 -9.18 29.07
CA SER A 106 14.67 -8.56 30.35
C SER A 106 15.88 -7.65 30.15
N ARG A 107 16.86 -8.07 29.33
CA ARG A 107 18.10 -7.32 29.10
C ARG A 107 17.90 -6.04 28.26
N MET A 108 16.93 -6.02 27.36
CA MET A 108 16.56 -4.83 26.59
C MET A 108 15.84 -3.74 27.42
N ARG A 109 15.28 -4.07 28.59
CA ARG A 109 14.61 -3.09 29.48
C ARG A 109 15.56 -2.32 30.40
N HIS A 110 16.81 -2.76 30.53
CA HIS A 110 17.83 -2.09 31.32
C HIS A 110 18.79 -1.24 30.49
N LEU A 111 18.59 -1.18 29.16
CA LEU A 111 19.39 -0.39 28.21
C LEU A 111 18.62 0.83 27.67
N ALA A 112 17.49 1.18 28.29
CA ALA A 112 16.72 2.40 28.06
C ALA A 112 16.73 3.27 29.32
#